data_AF-A0A8H4P1X6-F1
#
_entry.id   AF-A0A8H4P1X6-F1
#
_cell.length_a   1.000
_cell.length_b   1.000
_cell.length_c   1.000
_cell.angle_alpha   90.00
_cell.angle_beta   90.00
_cell.angle_gamma   90.00
#
_symmetry.space_group_name_H-M   'P 1'
#
loop_
_entity.id
_entity.type
_entity.pdbx_description
1 polymer ?
#
loop_
_entity_poly.entity_id
_entity_poly.type
_entity_poly.pdbx_seq_one_letter_code
_entity_poly.pdbx_strand_id
1 'polypeptide(L)'
;MATPKTMTDDEVANQHFTLTSEYFTKKFDEPFPGLQPSLAQRRSYMRAFCQWYRWQPDFESVAAAVREKSTIVVSQLFLEKGFKNVRKSLFEWSVDRWVWISWFMDMTDAEKPLWPWVQPPKPEEGEGASPIFAKLKQEYDRKGSLVDEEAVEREKAAIVAKRAAEAEAAAKKAAQVTKPSLQTPSRPVASSAAGPSTIRPVAPQASRQVPQPPPATASTKTPIASMEKEDIRKVLDGPTAKHVHNIMLTSHLALTLPVEGYEASGVDCLVNLTRHCNSMLCQPSSTQIEEENPVLSYAWQTFYPIEVDAALAENRVAVKKSLLEHLGGRIPERLTFEECNKSNLMNETLWSSEEWLLHSSDRSDATLAENRREGGAASLIEYNCLQNPGWQLQDAVDHYCTSRQKQDNLSRRDPVFVRVHYHAHTLQPRSFLDLVSFELPLADGKRSRRSFLVYSLTTIVKMRRKIIHRDELRTYDQTGCPVRRDNPQTWRVTDTGGMSYLLAYVLGVRDPAQVNHISRDVNPECPVKYQLVPEYEYPKQAKDHDPNIYAPDCESSQQFQTGLTDSNDREPFRRECRAKAPSSGY
;
A
#
# COMPACT_ATOMS: atom_id res chain seq x y z
N MET A 1 -13.65 15.26 -36.80
CA MET A 1 -13.78 14.23 -35.74
C MET A 1 -15.26 14.08 -35.44
N ALA A 2 -15.73 12.89 -35.04
CA ALA A 2 -17.11 12.77 -34.56
C ALA A 2 -17.24 13.43 -33.18
N THR A 3 -18.35 14.11 -32.92
CA THR A 3 -18.72 14.51 -31.56
C THR A 3 -18.96 13.26 -30.72
N PRO A 4 -18.54 13.23 -29.44
CA PRO A 4 -18.87 12.10 -28.56
C PRO A 4 -20.39 11.99 -28.44
N LYS A 5 -20.93 10.79 -28.72
CA LYS A 5 -22.35 10.50 -28.56
C LYS A 5 -22.71 10.71 -27.10
N THR A 6 -23.56 11.69 -26.80
CA THR A 6 -24.16 11.83 -25.47
C THR A 6 -24.90 10.54 -25.15
N MET A 7 -24.48 9.85 -24.08
CA MET A 7 -25.17 8.67 -23.59
C MET A 7 -26.61 9.04 -23.22
N THR A 8 -27.56 8.16 -23.51
CA THR A 8 -28.96 8.37 -23.12
C THR A 8 -29.12 8.20 -21.61
N ASP A 9 -30.23 8.70 -21.10
CA ASP A 9 -30.59 8.63 -19.69
C ASP A 9 -30.60 7.19 -19.15
N ASP A 10 -31.13 6.25 -19.94
CA ASP A 10 -31.08 4.81 -19.67
C ASP A 10 -29.66 4.24 -19.79
N GLU A 11 -28.83 4.69 -20.73
CA GLU A 11 -27.44 4.22 -20.88
C GLU A 11 -26.59 4.56 -19.63
N VAL A 12 -26.78 5.74 -19.03
CA VAL A 12 -26.08 6.16 -17.80
C VAL A 12 -26.58 5.40 -16.57
N ALA A 13 -27.90 5.25 -16.41
CA ALA A 13 -28.46 4.48 -15.30
C ALA A 13 -28.09 2.99 -15.38
N ASN A 14 -28.17 2.38 -16.57
CA ASN A 14 -27.76 1.00 -16.78
C ASN A 14 -26.25 0.81 -16.54
N GLN A 15 -25.40 1.79 -16.85
CA GLN A 15 -23.97 1.70 -16.52
C GLN A 15 -23.75 1.54 -15.01
N HIS A 16 -24.50 2.27 -14.17
CA HIS A 16 -24.41 2.10 -12.70
C HIS A 16 -24.84 0.70 -12.24
N PHE A 17 -25.85 0.11 -12.89
CA PHE A 17 -26.30 -1.27 -12.62
C PHE A 17 -25.44 -2.37 -13.26
N THR A 18 -24.48 -2.03 -14.14
CA THR A 18 -23.45 -2.95 -14.66
C THR A 18 -22.11 -2.85 -13.94
N LEU A 19 -21.87 -1.81 -13.14
CA LEU A 19 -20.71 -1.77 -12.25
C LEU A 19 -20.74 -2.94 -11.26
N THR A 20 -19.58 -3.55 -11.06
CA THR A 20 -19.32 -4.46 -9.95
C THR A 20 -18.52 -3.71 -8.89
N SER A 21 -18.97 -3.73 -7.64
CA SER A 21 -18.15 -3.29 -6.51
C SER A 21 -16.98 -4.25 -6.34
N GLU A 22 -15.78 -3.74 -6.07
CA GLU A 22 -14.62 -4.56 -5.73
C GLU A 22 -14.93 -5.43 -4.50
N TYR A 23 -15.64 -4.87 -3.52
CA TYR A 23 -15.85 -5.44 -2.19
C TYR A 23 -17.10 -6.32 -2.09
N PHE A 24 -18.14 -6.07 -2.89
CA PHE A 24 -19.43 -6.75 -2.79
C PHE A 24 -19.84 -7.46 -4.08
N THR A 25 -20.04 -8.78 -3.99
CA THR A 25 -20.53 -9.63 -5.08
C THR A 25 -22.02 -9.43 -5.42
N LYS A 26 -22.76 -8.72 -4.57
CA LYS A 26 -24.14 -8.29 -4.85
C LYS A 26 -24.11 -7.05 -5.74
N LYS A 27 -24.92 -7.05 -6.80
CA LYS A 27 -25.24 -5.84 -7.56
C LYS A 27 -25.80 -4.75 -6.64
N PHE A 28 -25.59 -3.50 -7.01
CA PHE A 28 -26.26 -2.37 -6.38
C PHE A 28 -27.77 -2.42 -6.66
N ASP A 29 -28.56 -2.40 -5.58
CA ASP A 29 -30.01 -2.61 -5.59
C ASP A 29 -30.83 -1.37 -5.18
N GLU A 30 -30.18 -0.29 -4.75
CA GLU A 30 -30.83 0.99 -4.48
C GLU A 30 -31.46 1.57 -5.77
N PRO A 31 -32.76 1.93 -5.77
CA PRO A 31 -33.43 2.43 -6.96
C PRO A 31 -32.89 3.80 -7.38
N PHE A 32 -32.56 3.94 -8.67
CA PHE A 32 -32.10 5.22 -9.22
C PHE A 32 -33.20 6.29 -9.11
N PRO A 33 -32.97 7.44 -8.44
CA PRO A 33 -34.00 8.43 -8.15
C PRO A 33 -34.37 9.32 -9.35
N GLY A 34 -34.07 8.87 -10.57
CA GLY A 34 -34.27 9.61 -11.80
C GLY A 34 -33.25 10.74 -12.06
N LEU A 35 -33.47 11.45 -13.16
CA LEU A 35 -32.56 12.45 -13.74
C LEU A 35 -32.62 13.83 -13.07
N GLN A 36 -33.74 14.11 -12.39
CA GLN A 36 -34.01 15.35 -11.69
C GLN A 36 -34.40 15.04 -10.23
N PRO A 37 -33.52 14.37 -9.46
CA PRO A 37 -33.82 14.00 -8.09
C PRO A 37 -33.84 15.25 -7.21
N SER A 38 -34.67 15.22 -6.16
CA SER A 38 -34.53 16.18 -5.06
C SER A 38 -33.14 16.07 -4.42
N LEU A 39 -32.69 17.14 -3.76
CA LEU A 39 -31.41 17.17 -3.05
C LEU A 39 -31.27 16.03 -2.02
N ALA A 40 -32.38 15.65 -1.37
CA ALA A 40 -32.42 14.54 -0.42
C ALA A 40 -32.21 13.19 -1.10
N GLN A 41 -32.97 12.90 -2.17
CA GLN A 41 -32.84 11.66 -2.95
C GLN A 41 -31.44 11.51 -3.54
N ARG A 42 -30.88 12.59 -4.12
CA ARG A 42 -29.54 12.57 -4.73
C ARG A 42 -28.47 12.20 -3.71
N ARG A 43 -28.47 12.84 -2.53
CA ARG A 43 -27.52 12.54 -1.45
C ARG A 43 -27.74 11.15 -0.84
N SER A 44 -28.99 10.66 -0.78
CA SER A 44 -29.28 9.30 -0.31
C SER A 44 -28.69 8.24 -1.24
N TYR A 45 -28.93 8.37 -2.56
CA TYR A 45 -28.36 7.48 -3.56
C TYR A 45 -26.82 7.55 -3.57
N MET A 46 -26.24 8.75 -3.47
CA MET A 46 -24.78 8.90 -3.34
C MET A 46 -24.22 8.20 -2.10
N ARG A 47 -24.88 8.31 -0.94
CA ARG A 47 -24.48 7.59 0.29
C ARG A 47 -24.51 6.08 0.07
N ALA A 48 -25.63 5.54 -0.38
CA ALA A 48 -25.81 4.11 -0.61
C ALA A 48 -24.77 3.59 -1.62
N PHE A 49 -24.58 4.30 -2.74
CA PHE A 49 -23.62 3.93 -3.78
C PHE A 49 -22.19 3.96 -3.25
N CYS A 50 -21.78 5.03 -2.55
CA CYS A 50 -20.39 5.14 -2.08
C CYS A 50 -20.08 4.10 -1.00
N GLN A 51 -21.03 3.79 -0.09
CA GLN A 51 -20.89 2.73 0.92
C GLN A 51 -20.82 1.32 0.30
N TRP A 52 -21.60 1.05 -0.75
CA TRP A 52 -21.58 -0.22 -1.49
C TRP A 52 -20.34 -0.35 -2.39
N TYR A 53 -19.90 0.73 -3.04
CA TYR A 53 -18.79 0.68 -3.99
C TYR A 53 -17.42 0.69 -3.29
N ARG A 54 -17.28 1.44 -2.20
CA ARG A 54 -16.08 1.48 -1.34
C ARG A 54 -16.47 1.61 0.13
N TRP A 55 -16.57 0.46 0.81
CA TRP A 55 -16.90 0.42 2.22
C TRP A 55 -15.87 1.18 3.07
N GLN A 56 -16.36 2.02 3.97
CA GLN A 56 -15.58 2.85 4.90
C GLN A 56 -16.29 2.81 6.26
N PRO A 57 -15.61 2.46 7.37
CA PRO A 57 -16.25 2.40 8.68
C PRO A 57 -16.79 3.77 9.12
N ASP A 58 -15.98 4.83 8.96
CA ASP A 58 -16.31 6.21 9.36
C ASP A 58 -16.94 7.02 8.22
N PHE A 59 -17.73 6.37 7.35
CA PHE A 59 -18.24 6.95 6.10
C PHE A 59 -18.80 8.37 6.25
N GLU A 60 -19.67 8.62 7.24
CA GLU A 60 -20.32 9.94 7.41
C GLU A 60 -19.32 11.05 7.77
N SER A 61 -18.26 10.71 8.53
CA SER A 61 -17.19 11.66 8.90
C SER A 61 -16.36 12.04 7.67
N VAL A 62 -15.94 11.05 6.89
CA VAL A 62 -15.20 11.26 5.64
C VAL A 62 -16.06 12.00 4.61
N ALA A 63 -17.34 11.65 4.48
CA ALA A 63 -18.30 12.31 3.59
C ALA A 63 -18.56 13.76 3.97
N ALA A 64 -18.64 14.09 5.27
CA ALA A 64 -18.74 15.46 5.75
C ALA A 64 -17.48 16.28 5.39
N ALA A 65 -16.29 15.76 5.67
CA ALA A 65 -15.01 16.43 5.37
C ALA A 65 -14.79 16.62 3.86
N VAL A 66 -15.09 15.62 3.03
CA VAL A 66 -15.05 15.72 1.56
C VAL A 66 -16.08 16.72 1.05
N ARG A 67 -17.27 16.81 1.66
CA ARG A 67 -18.28 17.83 1.31
C ARG A 67 -17.82 19.24 1.66
N GLU A 68 -17.23 19.46 2.83
CA GLU A 68 -16.73 20.77 3.23
C GLU A 68 -15.65 21.27 2.26
N LYS A 69 -14.61 20.46 2.01
CA LYS A 69 -13.56 20.78 1.03
C LYS A 69 -14.14 20.99 -0.38
N SER A 70 -15.12 20.18 -0.81
CA SER A 70 -15.83 20.37 -2.09
C SER A 70 -16.65 21.66 -2.17
N THR A 71 -17.24 22.11 -1.06
CA THR A 71 -18.05 23.34 -1.00
C THR A 71 -17.17 24.58 -1.19
N ILE A 72 -15.95 24.55 -0.64
CA ILE A 72 -14.92 25.59 -0.81
C ILE A 72 -14.47 25.64 -2.28
N VAL A 73 -14.05 24.50 -2.85
CA VAL A 73 -13.54 24.42 -4.24
C VAL A 73 -14.60 24.83 -5.27
N VAL A 74 -15.85 24.38 -5.12
CA VAL A 74 -16.95 24.77 -6.03
C VAL A 74 -17.28 26.26 -5.93
N SER A 75 -17.18 26.86 -4.74
CA SER A 75 -17.37 28.30 -4.58
C SER A 75 -16.26 29.10 -5.26
N GLN A 76 -15.00 28.69 -5.06
CA GLN A 76 -13.83 29.28 -5.73
C GLN A 76 -14.00 29.23 -7.26
N LEU A 77 -14.30 28.07 -7.83
CA LEU A 77 -14.50 27.86 -9.28
C LEU A 77 -15.66 28.68 -9.88
N PHE A 78 -16.69 29.01 -9.09
CA PHE A 78 -17.76 29.92 -9.54
C PHE A 78 -17.32 31.40 -9.50
N LEU A 79 -16.53 31.79 -8.51
CA LEU A 79 -16.05 33.17 -8.35
C LEU A 79 -14.98 33.52 -9.41
N GLU A 80 -14.07 32.60 -9.70
CA GLU A 80 -13.13 32.67 -10.83
C GLU A 80 -13.83 32.82 -12.18
N LYS A 81 -15.01 32.19 -12.34
CA LYS A 81 -15.88 32.32 -13.53
C LYS A 81 -16.83 33.53 -13.46
N GLY A 82 -16.64 34.45 -12.52
CA GLY A 82 -17.38 35.70 -12.43
C GLY A 82 -18.84 35.58 -11.96
N PHE A 83 -19.28 34.44 -11.43
CA PHE A 83 -20.66 34.27 -10.94
C PHE A 83 -20.90 35.12 -9.68
N LYS A 84 -21.66 36.21 -9.84
CA LYS A 84 -22.03 37.09 -8.72
C LYS A 84 -23.07 36.48 -7.78
N ASN A 85 -24.01 35.70 -8.33
CA ASN A 85 -25.05 34.97 -7.62
C ASN A 85 -25.19 33.58 -8.27
N VAL A 86 -25.42 32.54 -7.46
CA VAL A 86 -25.65 31.15 -7.91
C VAL A 86 -26.91 30.61 -7.24
N ARG A 87 -27.82 30.01 -8.01
CA ARG A 87 -29.05 29.36 -7.51
C ARG A 87 -28.73 28.21 -6.55
N LYS A 88 -29.55 28.01 -5.51
CA LYS A 88 -29.33 27.00 -4.46
C LYS A 88 -29.09 25.58 -5.01
N SER A 89 -29.95 25.12 -5.92
CA SER A 89 -29.95 23.80 -6.53
C SER A 89 -28.75 23.57 -7.45
N LEU A 90 -28.35 24.57 -8.25
CA LEU A 90 -27.16 24.55 -9.09
C LEU A 90 -25.88 24.49 -8.26
N PHE A 91 -25.82 25.28 -7.17
CA PHE A 91 -24.70 25.24 -6.24
C PHE A 91 -24.58 23.85 -5.59
N GLU A 92 -25.66 23.35 -4.99
CA GLU A 92 -25.67 22.06 -4.31
C GLU A 92 -25.41 20.86 -5.24
N TRP A 93 -25.93 20.88 -6.48
CA TRP A 93 -25.59 19.87 -7.50
C TRP A 93 -24.10 19.91 -7.87
N SER A 94 -23.50 21.10 -7.93
CA SER A 94 -22.08 21.26 -8.24
C SER A 94 -21.20 20.74 -7.09
N VAL A 95 -21.60 21.00 -5.84
CA VAL A 95 -20.95 20.42 -4.65
C VAL A 95 -21.11 18.90 -4.62
N ASP A 96 -22.32 18.37 -4.85
CA ASP A 96 -22.55 16.92 -4.91
C ASP A 96 -21.69 16.24 -6.00
N ARG A 97 -21.60 16.86 -7.19
CA ARG A 97 -20.74 16.38 -8.28
C ARG A 97 -19.26 16.40 -7.92
N TRP A 98 -18.80 17.42 -7.19
CA TRP A 98 -17.40 17.50 -6.77
C TRP A 98 -17.05 16.56 -5.62
N VAL A 99 -18.00 16.28 -4.71
CA VAL A 99 -17.88 15.19 -3.73
C VAL A 99 -17.69 13.86 -4.43
N TRP A 100 -18.51 13.55 -5.44
CA TRP A 100 -18.39 12.32 -6.23
C TRP A 100 -17.02 12.18 -6.91
N ILE A 101 -16.56 13.24 -7.60
CA ILE A 101 -15.24 13.26 -8.24
C ILE A 101 -14.11 13.06 -7.21
N SER A 102 -14.23 13.69 -6.03
CA SER A 102 -13.23 13.59 -4.95
C SER A 102 -13.19 12.20 -4.33
N TRP A 103 -14.33 11.50 -4.22
CA TRP A 103 -14.44 10.17 -3.59
C TRP A 103 -13.80 9.03 -4.40
N PHE A 104 -13.69 9.23 -5.72
CA PHE A 104 -13.13 8.26 -6.67
C PHE A 104 -11.85 8.79 -7.35
N MET A 105 -11.22 9.84 -6.82
CA MET A 105 -10.14 10.58 -7.48
C MET A 105 -8.88 9.74 -7.74
N ASP A 106 -8.60 8.76 -6.88
CA ASP A 106 -7.45 7.84 -6.89
C ASP A 106 -7.62 6.61 -7.81
N MET A 107 -8.81 6.40 -8.35
CA MET A 107 -9.11 5.36 -9.33
C MET A 107 -8.64 5.77 -10.74
N THR A 108 -8.45 4.83 -11.66
CA THR A 108 -8.23 5.13 -13.09
C THR A 108 -9.54 5.53 -13.77
N ASP A 109 -9.47 6.26 -14.88
CA ASP A 109 -10.66 6.78 -15.57
C ASP A 109 -11.54 5.68 -16.22
N ALA A 110 -11.03 4.44 -16.31
CA ALA A 110 -11.82 3.27 -16.71
C ALA A 110 -12.54 2.58 -15.53
N GLU A 111 -11.98 2.69 -14.31
CA GLU A 111 -12.57 2.18 -13.07
C GLU A 111 -13.59 3.17 -12.48
N LYS A 112 -13.38 4.49 -12.67
CA LYS A 112 -14.19 5.55 -12.06
C LYS A 112 -15.68 5.45 -12.43
N PRO A 113 -16.60 5.38 -11.46
CA PRO A 113 -18.04 5.42 -11.73
C PRO A 113 -18.44 6.82 -12.22
N LEU A 114 -19.11 6.91 -13.37
CA LEU A 114 -19.49 8.21 -13.95
C LEU A 114 -20.51 8.94 -13.06
N TRP A 115 -20.47 10.28 -13.05
CA TRP A 115 -21.48 11.10 -12.37
C TRP A 115 -22.84 10.96 -13.08
N PRO A 116 -23.89 10.41 -12.44
CA PRO A 116 -25.09 9.98 -13.18
C PRO A 116 -26.05 11.11 -13.56
N TRP A 117 -25.95 12.29 -12.92
CA TRP A 117 -26.83 13.42 -13.19
C TRP A 117 -26.15 14.46 -14.10
N VAL A 118 -25.99 14.12 -15.38
CA VAL A 118 -25.26 14.91 -16.40
C VAL A 118 -25.73 16.37 -16.45
N GLN A 119 -27.03 16.61 -16.32
CA GLN A 119 -27.62 17.96 -16.27
C GLN A 119 -27.83 18.45 -14.82
N PRO A 120 -27.64 19.75 -14.54
CA PRO A 120 -28.06 20.34 -13.27
C PRO A 120 -29.60 20.29 -13.12
N PRO A 121 -30.12 20.42 -11.88
CA PRO A 121 -31.55 20.55 -11.66
C PRO A 121 -32.12 21.80 -12.34
N LYS A 122 -33.32 21.66 -12.90
CA LYS A 122 -34.16 22.78 -13.34
C LYS A 122 -34.39 23.77 -12.17
N PRO A 123 -34.54 25.08 -12.44
CA PRO A 123 -34.95 26.01 -11.40
C PRO A 123 -36.34 25.64 -10.87
N GLU A 124 -36.51 25.67 -9.55
CA GLU A 124 -37.83 25.70 -8.91
C GLU A 124 -38.38 27.14 -8.97
N GLU A 125 -39.69 27.31 -9.12
CA GLU A 125 -40.29 28.64 -9.09
C GLU A 125 -40.10 29.28 -7.71
N GLY A 126 -39.62 30.53 -7.68
CA GLY A 126 -39.23 31.20 -6.43
C GLY A 126 -37.87 30.78 -5.87
N GLU A 127 -37.05 30.01 -6.59
CA GLU A 127 -35.72 29.61 -6.12
C GLU A 127 -34.78 30.82 -5.88
N GLY A 128 -34.37 31.00 -4.63
CA GLY A 128 -33.38 31.98 -4.21
C GLY A 128 -31.91 31.59 -4.50
N ALA A 129 -31.02 32.57 -4.33
CA ALA A 129 -29.58 32.35 -4.35
C ALA A 129 -29.12 31.45 -3.18
N SER A 130 -28.02 30.72 -3.38
CA SER A 130 -27.40 29.89 -2.35
C SER A 130 -26.84 30.77 -1.22
N PRO A 131 -27.34 30.66 0.03
CA PRO A 131 -26.80 31.44 1.17
C PRO A 131 -25.40 30.99 1.55
N ILE A 132 -25.05 29.73 1.29
CA ILE A 132 -23.70 29.17 1.50
C ILE A 132 -22.72 29.84 0.52
N PHE A 133 -23.09 29.93 -0.76
CA PHE A 133 -22.29 30.64 -1.76
C PHE A 133 -22.18 32.14 -1.44
N ALA A 134 -23.26 32.79 -1.01
CA ALA A 134 -23.23 34.20 -0.64
C ALA A 134 -22.26 34.48 0.54
N LYS A 135 -22.27 33.62 1.57
CA LYS A 135 -21.31 33.70 2.69
C LYS A 135 -19.86 33.49 2.21
N LEU A 136 -19.61 32.46 1.40
CA LEU A 136 -18.27 32.17 0.89
C LEU A 136 -17.80 33.25 -0.10
N LYS A 137 -18.69 33.87 -0.88
CA LYS A 137 -18.36 35.04 -1.69
C LYS A 137 -17.90 36.22 -0.83
N GLN A 138 -18.60 36.53 0.26
CA GLN A 138 -18.16 37.60 1.19
C GLN A 138 -16.78 37.29 1.80
N GLU A 139 -16.47 36.03 2.05
CA GLU A 139 -15.14 35.63 2.53
C GLU A 139 -14.07 35.73 1.44
N TYR A 140 -14.37 35.36 0.20
CA TYR A 140 -13.51 35.56 -0.98
C TYR A 140 -13.24 37.04 -1.25
N ASP A 141 -14.28 37.87 -1.30
CA ASP A 141 -14.20 39.32 -1.51
C ASP A 141 -13.31 40.01 -0.46
N ARG A 142 -13.18 39.41 0.74
CA ARG A 142 -12.34 39.86 1.85
C ARG A 142 -10.90 39.31 1.80
N LYS A 143 -10.69 38.09 1.31
CA LYS A 143 -9.39 37.36 1.35
C LYS A 143 -8.63 37.33 0.02
N GLY A 144 -9.30 37.53 -1.12
CA GLY A 144 -8.77 37.24 -2.46
C GLY A 144 -8.78 35.75 -2.86
N SER A 145 -8.91 34.83 -1.89
CA SER A 145 -9.05 33.39 -2.11
C SER A 145 -9.91 32.74 -1.03
N LEU A 146 -10.64 31.68 -1.39
CA LEU A 146 -11.28 30.77 -0.43
C LEU A 146 -10.37 29.63 0.02
N VAL A 147 -9.38 29.28 -0.80
CA VAL A 147 -8.33 28.35 -0.43
C VAL A 147 -7.25 29.16 0.29
N ASP A 148 -7.12 28.95 1.60
CA ASP A 148 -5.93 29.41 2.35
C ASP A 148 -4.75 28.55 1.89
N GLU A 149 -4.05 28.99 0.84
CA GLU A 149 -2.91 28.29 0.26
C GLU A 149 -1.79 28.12 1.29
N GLU A 150 -1.59 29.09 2.17
CA GLU A 150 -0.68 28.92 3.31
C GLU A 150 -1.16 27.83 4.25
N ALA A 151 -2.46 27.60 4.46
CA ALA A 151 -2.97 26.50 5.28
C ALA A 151 -2.82 25.16 4.57
N VAL A 152 -2.99 25.10 3.25
CA VAL A 152 -2.75 23.89 2.44
C VAL A 152 -1.26 23.53 2.45
N GLU A 153 -0.37 24.50 2.27
CA GLU A 153 1.07 24.27 2.39
C GLU A 153 1.51 24.04 3.85
N ARG A 154 0.85 24.63 4.85
CA ARG A 154 1.05 24.27 6.28
C ARG A 154 0.53 22.86 6.59
N GLU A 155 -0.57 22.38 5.99
CA GLU A 155 -1.08 21.01 6.16
C GLU A 155 -0.10 20.01 5.52
N LYS A 156 0.35 20.26 4.29
CA LYS A 156 1.42 19.50 3.62
C LYS A 156 2.72 19.51 4.43
N ALA A 157 3.19 20.68 4.83
CA ALA A 157 4.42 20.84 5.60
C ALA A 157 4.31 20.23 7.00
N ALA A 158 3.14 20.26 7.65
CA ALA A 158 2.90 19.58 8.93
C ALA A 158 2.88 18.05 8.76
N ILE A 159 2.33 17.52 7.67
CA ILE A 159 2.39 16.08 7.34
C ILE A 159 3.85 15.66 7.09
N VAL A 160 4.63 16.47 6.36
CA VAL A 160 6.07 16.22 6.12
C VAL A 160 6.89 16.37 7.40
N ALA A 161 6.67 17.43 8.20
CA ALA A 161 7.38 17.69 9.44
C ALA A 161 7.03 16.67 10.55
N LYS A 162 5.78 16.21 10.62
CA LYS A 162 5.37 15.10 11.48
C LYS A 162 6.15 13.83 11.13
N ARG A 163 6.17 13.44 9.85
CA ARG A 163 6.95 12.29 9.36
C ARG A 163 8.45 12.45 9.61
N ALA A 164 9.00 13.66 9.47
CA ALA A 164 10.40 13.96 9.74
C ALA A 164 10.72 13.90 11.25
N ALA A 165 9.86 14.44 12.11
CA ALA A 165 10.02 14.38 13.57
C ALA A 165 9.85 12.96 14.12
N GLU A 166 8.93 12.16 13.56
CA GLU A 166 8.79 10.73 13.85
C GLU A 166 10.07 9.95 13.47
N ALA A 167 10.69 10.29 12.33
CA ALA A 167 11.97 9.72 11.92
C ALA A 167 13.15 10.19 12.80
N GLU A 168 13.21 11.46 13.17
CA GLU A 168 14.28 12.01 14.02
C GLU A 168 14.17 11.51 15.47
N ALA A 169 12.96 11.39 16.01
CA ALA A 169 12.72 10.79 17.33
C ALA A 169 13.14 9.32 17.35
N ALA A 170 12.84 8.56 16.29
CA ALA A 170 13.33 7.18 16.13
C ALA A 170 14.87 7.12 16.07
N ALA A 171 15.51 8.04 15.34
CA ALA A 171 16.97 8.11 15.25
C ALA A 171 17.63 8.49 16.59
N LYS A 172 17.10 9.49 17.30
CA LYS A 172 17.58 9.91 18.64
C LYS A 172 17.41 8.81 19.68
N LYS A 173 16.27 8.09 19.67
CA LYS A 173 16.04 6.94 20.57
C LYS A 173 17.02 5.80 20.28
N ALA A 174 17.32 5.52 19.01
CA ALA A 174 18.33 4.54 18.62
C ALA A 174 19.77 4.92 19.06
N ALA A 175 20.09 6.21 19.11
CA ALA A 175 21.43 6.71 19.47
C ALA A 175 21.69 6.75 21.00
N GLN A 176 20.66 6.95 21.84
CA GLN A 176 20.85 6.96 23.29
C GLN A 176 21.18 5.56 23.87
N VAL A 177 20.66 4.49 23.25
CA VAL A 177 20.91 3.10 23.66
C VAL A 177 22.37 2.69 23.41
N THR A 178 23.11 3.36 22.52
CA THR A 178 24.45 2.93 22.08
C THR A 178 25.62 3.39 22.95
N LYS A 179 25.40 3.99 24.13
CA LYS A 179 26.49 4.39 25.05
C LYS A 179 26.97 3.20 25.91
N PRO A 180 28.23 2.74 25.77
CA PRO A 180 28.74 1.63 26.59
C PRO A 180 28.97 2.07 28.04
N SER A 181 28.37 1.36 29.00
CA SER A 181 28.68 1.53 30.42
C SER A 181 30.02 0.85 30.74
N LEU A 182 31.09 1.64 30.80
CA LEU A 182 32.44 1.18 31.17
C LEU A 182 32.54 0.91 32.69
N GLN A 183 31.98 -0.21 33.13
CA GLN A 183 32.27 -0.77 34.46
C GLN A 183 33.43 -1.77 34.37
N THR A 184 34.54 -1.44 35.01
CA THR A 184 35.76 -2.27 35.01
C THR A 184 35.64 -3.37 36.07
N PRO A 185 35.68 -4.67 35.71
CA PRO A 185 35.47 -5.76 36.66
C PRO A 185 36.72 -6.02 37.53
N SER A 186 36.54 -6.05 38.85
CA SER A 186 37.59 -6.40 39.81
C SER A 186 37.87 -7.91 39.84
N ARG A 187 39.15 -8.26 40.02
CA ARG A 187 39.69 -9.62 39.96
C ARG A 187 39.46 -10.42 41.26
N PRO A 188 38.92 -11.65 41.22
CA PRO A 188 38.84 -12.52 42.40
C PRO A 188 40.18 -13.23 42.71
N VAL A 189 40.36 -13.64 43.96
CA VAL A 189 41.51 -14.40 44.49
C VAL A 189 41.01 -15.77 45.01
N ALA A 190 41.86 -16.80 44.97
CA ALA A 190 41.49 -18.18 45.29
C ALA A 190 42.01 -18.69 46.66
N SER A 191 41.22 -19.53 47.32
CA SER A 191 41.58 -20.50 48.38
C SER A 191 40.36 -21.44 48.55
N SER A 192 40.40 -22.78 48.53
CA SER A 192 41.29 -23.80 49.10
C SER A 192 40.96 -24.20 50.56
N ALA A 193 40.27 -25.34 50.71
CA ALA A 193 40.26 -26.31 51.82
C ALA A 193 39.45 -27.54 51.32
N ALA A 194 39.79 -28.84 51.39
CA ALA A 194 40.61 -29.71 52.24
C ALA A 194 39.74 -30.69 53.07
N GLY A 195 39.86 -32.00 52.82
CA GLY A 195 39.10 -33.08 53.46
C GLY A 195 39.46 -34.48 52.88
N PRO A 196 39.91 -35.50 53.65
CA PRO A 196 40.62 -36.67 53.09
C PRO A 196 40.06 -38.08 53.43
N SER A 197 40.72 -39.11 52.87
CA SER A 197 40.64 -40.59 53.15
C SER A 197 39.58 -41.35 52.31
N THR A 198 39.74 -42.62 51.87
CA THR A 198 40.65 -43.72 52.31
C THR A 198 41.00 -44.71 51.17
N ILE A 199 42.26 -45.17 51.15
CA ILE A 199 42.85 -46.49 50.75
C ILE A 199 41.85 -47.65 50.41
N ARG A 200 42.05 -48.55 49.40
CA ARG A 200 43.30 -48.97 48.70
C ARG A 200 43.26 -49.19 47.13
N PRO A 201 42.87 -50.33 46.48
CA PRO A 201 43.67 -50.82 45.32
C PRO A 201 42.98 -51.55 44.10
N VAL A 202 43.83 -51.91 43.10
CA VAL A 202 43.74 -52.89 41.97
C VAL A 202 42.65 -52.77 40.87
N ALA A 203 43.10 -52.23 39.73
CA ALA A 203 42.96 -52.62 38.29
C ALA A 203 42.02 -53.79 37.82
N PRO A 204 41.60 -53.85 36.53
CA PRO A 204 42.15 -53.12 35.37
C PRO A 204 41.16 -52.37 34.43
N GLN A 205 41.77 -51.61 33.52
CA GLN A 205 41.27 -51.07 32.23
C GLN A 205 39.76 -51.16 31.90
N ALA A 206 39.11 -49.99 31.84
CA ALA A 206 37.91 -49.73 31.05
C ALA A 206 38.06 -48.42 30.27
N SER A 207 37.40 -48.30 29.12
CA SER A 207 37.60 -47.19 28.17
C SER A 207 37.16 -45.83 28.72
N ARG A 208 37.96 -44.78 28.46
CA ARG A 208 37.54 -43.38 28.67
C ARG A 208 36.41 -43.02 27.71
N GLN A 209 35.16 -43.13 28.15
CA GLN A 209 34.10 -42.29 27.60
C GLN A 209 34.33 -40.85 28.08
N VAL A 210 34.31 -39.90 27.14
CA VAL A 210 34.21 -38.48 27.46
C VAL A 210 32.79 -38.23 27.96
N PRO A 211 32.57 -37.53 29.09
CA PRO A 211 31.23 -37.14 29.49
C PRO A 211 30.61 -36.25 28.40
N GLN A 212 29.55 -36.71 27.76
CA GLN A 212 28.71 -35.80 26.98
C GLN A 212 28.12 -34.76 27.94
N PRO A 213 27.99 -33.49 27.52
CA PRO A 213 27.20 -32.53 28.27
C PRO A 213 25.76 -33.06 28.40
N PRO A 214 25.04 -32.76 29.49
CA PRO A 214 23.64 -33.17 29.61
C PRO A 214 22.84 -32.63 28.41
N PRO A 215 21.91 -33.42 27.84
CA PRO A 215 21.09 -32.95 26.73
C PRO A 215 20.38 -31.67 27.14
N ALA A 216 20.36 -30.68 26.25
CA ALA A 216 19.75 -29.38 26.54
C ALA A 216 18.30 -29.59 26.98
N THR A 217 18.00 -29.23 28.23
CA THR A 217 16.67 -29.41 28.82
C THR A 217 15.64 -28.73 27.93
N ALA A 218 14.63 -29.49 27.49
CA ALA A 218 13.63 -29.01 26.55
C ALA A 218 13.07 -27.66 26.99
N SER A 219 13.21 -26.66 26.13
CA SER A 219 12.77 -25.29 26.45
C SER A 219 11.29 -25.33 26.78
N THR A 220 10.93 -25.00 28.02
CA THR A 220 9.53 -24.88 28.44
C THR A 220 8.86 -23.81 27.59
N LYS A 221 8.09 -24.24 26.58
CA LYS A 221 7.32 -23.35 25.71
C LYS A 221 6.38 -22.54 26.60
N THR A 222 6.70 -21.26 26.82
CA THR A 222 5.77 -20.33 27.44
C THR A 222 4.53 -20.24 26.53
N PRO A 223 3.33 -20.54 27.04
CA PRO A 223 2.13 -20.51 26.22
C PRO A 223 1.86 -19.09 25.74
N ILE A 224 1.68 -18.93 24.44
CA ILE A 224 1.26 -17.66 23.83
C ILE A 224 -0.22 -17.46 24.15
N ALA A 225 -0.64 -16.21 24.39
CA ALA A 225 -2.00 -15.89 24.77
C ALA A 225 -3.02 -16.33 23.69
N SER A 226 -4.13 -16.94 24.11
CA SER A 226 -5.20 -17.33 23.19
C SER A 226 -5.99 -16.11 22.70
N MET A 227 -6.15 -15.99 21.39
CA MET A 227 -6.74 -14.82 20.71
C MET A 227 -7.91 -15.18 19.79
N GLU A 228 -8.69 -16.21 20.14
CA GLU A 228 -9.75 -16.76 19.27
C GLU A 228 -10.81 -15.76 18.78
N LYS A 229 -10.99 -14.62 19.47
CA LYS A 229 -11.98 -13.59 19.12
C LYS A 229 -11.52 -12.62 18.03
N GLU A 230 -10.23 -12.64 17.66
CA GLU A 230 -9.63 -11.68 16.72
C GLU A 230 -9.28 -12.30 15.36
N ASP A 231 -9.48 -13.60 15.19
CA ASP A 231 -9.24 -14.35 13.96
C ASP A 231 -10.22 -13.92 12.86
N ILE A 232 -9.70 -13.29 11.80
CA ILE A 232 -10.52 -12.77 10.69
C ILE A 232 -11.33 -13.86 9.98
N ARG A 233 -10.92 -15.14 10.07
CA ARG A 233 -11.66 -16.28 9.50
C ARG A 233 -12.91 -16.63 10.29
N LYS A 234 -12.93 -16.34 11.60
CA LYS A 234 -14.10 -16.54 12.48
C LYS A 234 -15.06 -15.35 12.49
N VAL A 235 -14.60 -14.19 12.02
CA VAL A 235 -15.44 -12.98 11.81
C VAL A 235 -16.15 -13.04 10.46
N LEU A 236 -15.55 -13.68 9.46
CA LEU A 236 -16.04 -13.75 8.09
C LEU A 236 -16.27 -15.23 7.69
N ASP A 237 -17.50 -15.71 7.86
CA ASP A 237 -17.92 -17.06 7.45
C ASP A 237 -18.46 -17.12 6.00
N GLY A 238 -18.17 -18.24 5.30
CA GLY A 238 -18.80 -18.61 4.02
C GLY A 238 -18.08 -18.17 2.73
N PRO A 239 -18.65 -18.43 1.53
CA PRO A 239 -17.95 -18.18 0.26
C PRO A 239 -17.64 -16.70 0.00
N THR A 240 -18.56 -15.80 0.34
CA THR A 240 -18.38 -14.34 0.21
C THR A 240 -17.25 -13.82 1.09
N ALA A 241 -17.09 -14.43 2.28
CA ALA A 241 -16.02 -14.07 3.19
C ALA A 241 -14.65 -14.19 2.55
N LYS A 242 -14.38 -15.26 1.79
CA LYS A 242 -13.07 -15.46 1.14
C LYS A 242 -12.69 -14.30 0.21
N HIS A 243 -13.65 -13.74 -0.53
CA HIS A 243 -13.39 -12.61 -1.42
C HIS A 243 -13.07 -11.33 -0.62
N VAL A 244 -13.91 -11.00 0.37
CA VAL A 244 -13.71 -9.85 1.27
C VAL A 244 -12.40 -9.98 2.05
N HIS A 245 -12.14 -11.16 2.60
CA HIS A 245 -10.92 -11.54 3.31
C HIS A 245 -9.70 -11.32 2.41
N ASN A 246 -9.70 -11.83 1.17
CA ASN A 246 -8.60 -11.63 0.23
C ASN A 246 -8.35 -10.15 -0.06
N ILE A 247 -9.40 -9.34 -0.27
CA ILE A 247 -9.25 -7.89 -0.44
C ILE A 247 -8.70 -7.23 0.84
N MET A 248 -9.16 -7.63 2.02
CA MET A 248 -8.66 -7.10 3.30
C MET A 248 -7.20 -7.51 3.59
N LEU A 249 -6.77 -8.72 3.23
CA LEU A 249 -5.40 -9.20 3.45
C LEU A 249 -4.42 -8.55 2.48
N THR A 250 -4.85 -8.29 1.23
CA THR A 250 -4.05 -7.69 0.18
C THR A 250 -3.98 -6.16 0.32
N SER A 251 -5.10 -5.49 0.62
CA SER A 251 -5.20 -4.01 0.70
C SER A 251 -4.69 -3.46 2.03
N HIS A 252 -5.00 -4.11 3.16
CA HIS A 252 -4.58 -3.65 4.48
C HIS A 252 -3.38 -4.47 4.96
N LEU A 253 -2.17 -3.92 4.84
CA LEU A 253 -1.00 -4.46 5.55
C LEU A 253 -1.30 -4.59 7.04
N ALA A 254 -0.76 -5.64 7.68
CA ALA A 254 -0.77 -5.76 9.13
C ALA A 254 -0.18 -4.50 9.76
N LEU A 255 -0.85 -3.98 10.80
CA LEU A 255 -0.41 -2.76 11.48
C LEU A 255 1.00 -2.97 12.04
N THR A 256 1.92 -2.08 11.67
CA THR A 256 3.29 -2.06 12.20
C THR A 256 3.29 -1.55 13.64
N LEU A 257 2.73 -2.35 14.55
CA LEU A 257 2.65 -2.04 15.97
C LEU A 257 4.08 -1.95 16.54
N PRO A 258 4.50 -0.80 17.09
CA PRO A 258 5.83 -0.65 17.65
C PRO A 258 5.92 -1.45 18.96
N VAL A 259 6.89 -2.36 19.04
CA VAL A 259 7.22 -3.06 20.29
C VAL A 259 8.45 -2.37 20.88
N GLU A 260 8.35 -1.86 22.10
CA GLU A 260 9.48 -1.16 22.73
C GLU A 260 10.68 -2.11 22.94
N GLY A 261 11.87 -1.64 22.53
CA GLY A 261 13.11 -2.41 22.54
C GLY A 261 13.41 -3.20 21.26
N TYR A 262 12.46 -3.34 20.33
CA TYR A 262 12.62 -4.19 19.14
C TYR A 262 12.44 -3.43 17.82
N GLU A 263 13.37 -3.63 16.89
CA GLU A 263 13.19 -3.28 15.48
C GLU A 263 12.48 -4.43 14.75
N ALA A 264 11.16 -4.30 14.58
CA ALA A 264 10.30 -5.41 14.14
C ALA A 264 10.08 -5.52 12.62
N SER A 265 10.80 -4.77 11.77
CA SER A 265 10.53 -4.74 10.31
C SER A 265 10.63 -6.11 9.65
N GLY A 266 11.55 -6.97 10.11
CA GLY A 266 11.70 -8.34 9.61
C GLY A 266 10.47 -9.20 9.88
N VAL A 267 9.95 -9.14 11.12
CA VAL A 267 8.72 -9.84 11.52
C VAL A 267 7.49 -9.23 10.84
N ASP A 268 7.38 -7.91 10.75
CA ASP A 268 6.27 -7.25 10.05
C ASP A 268 6.23 -7.62 8.55
N CYS A 269 7.38 -7.73 7.89
CA CYS A 269 7.46 -8.22 6.51
C CYS A 269 7.14 -9.72 6.41
N LEU A 270 7.57 -10.54 7.38
CA LEU A 270 7.25 -11.98 7.39
C LEU A 270 5.75 -12.23 7.59
N VAL A 271 5.14 -11.56 8.57
CA VAL A 271 3.70 -11.64 8.85
C VAL A 271 2.89 -11.19 7.63
N ASN A 272 3.26 -10.09 6.98
CA ASN A 272 2.58 -9.63 5.76
C ASN A 272 2.77 -10.57 4.56
N LEU A 273 3.97 -11.17 4.38
CA LEU A 273 4.20 -12.19 3.35
C LEU A 273 3.32 -13.43 3.57
N THR A 274 3.35 -13.98 4.78
CA THR A 274 2.54 -15.13 5.17
C THR A 274 1.04 -14.86 5.00
N ARG A 275 0.56 -13.69 5.42
CA ARG A 275 -0.83 -13.24 5.30
C ARG A 275 -1.27 -13.13 3.83
N HIS A 276 -0.48 -12.47 2.99
CA HIS A 276 -0.76 -12.30 1.55
C HIS A 276 -0.75 -13.63 0.78
N CYS A 277 0.24 -14.49 1.03
CA CYS A 277 0.30 -15.79 0.35
C CYS A 277 -0.84 -16.71 0.83
N ASN A 278 -1.13 -16.79 2.13
CA ASN A 278 -2.22 -17.64 2.60
C ASN A 278 -3.61 -17.18 2.11
N SER A 279 -3.81 -15.89 1.78
CA SER A 279 -5.05 -15.43 1.14
C SER A 279 -5.22 -16.01 -0.29
N MET A 280 -4.14 -16.40 -0.96
CA MET A 280 -4.21 -17.02 -2.29
C MET A 280 -4.52 -18.52 -2.25
N LEU A 281 -4.53 -19.16 -1.08
CA LEU A 281 -4.80 -20.59 -0.96
C LEU A 281 -6.27 -20.95 -1.14
N CYS A 282 -6.52 -22.18 -1.60
CA CYS A 282 -7.88 -22.70 -1.76
C CYS A 282 -8.59 -22.92 -0.41
N GLN A 283 -7.86 -23.41 0.59
CA GLN A 283 -8.28 -23.61 1.97
C GLN A 283 -7.25 -22.89 2.89
N PRO A 284 -7.64 -22.39 4.08
CA PRO A 284 -6.68 -21.87 5.05
C PRO A 284 -5.79 -23.01 5.60
N SER A 285 -4.64 -22.64 6.18
CA SER A 285 -3.79 -23.56 6.95
C SER A 285 -4.58 -24.29 8.04
N SER A 286 -4.23 -25.55 8.31
CA SER A 286 -4.85 -26.31 9.38
C SER A 286 -4.46 -25.77 10.76
N THR A 287 -5.33 -25.92 11.75
CA THR A 287 -5.11 -25.41 13.12
C THR A 287 -3.82 -25.97 13.73
N GLN A 288 -3.47 -27.23 13.44
CA GLN A 288 -2.22 -27.83 13.87
C GLN A 288 -0.98 -27.06 13.40
N ILE A 289 -0.95 -26.57 12.15
CA ILE A 289 0.22 -25.83 11.64
C ILE A 289 0.31 -24.44 12.31
N GLU A 290 -0.81 -23.88 12.76
CA GLU A 290 -0.86 -22.63 13.55
C GLU A 290 -0.49 -22.82 15.02
N GLU A 291 -0.81 -23.98 15.61
CA GLU A 291 -0.31 -24.41 16.93
C GLU A 291 1.20 -24.72 16.90
N GLU A 292 1.70 -25.27 15.79
CA GLU A 292 3.12 -25.50 15.54
C GLU A 292 3.87 -24.18 15.21
N ASN A 293 3.21 -23.18 14.60
CA ASN A 293 3.81 -21.89 14.20
C ASN A 293 2.97 -20.64 14.54
N PRO A 294 3.35 -19.88 15.59
CA PRO A 294 2.63 -18.67 15.99
C PRO A 294 2.73 -17.49 15.01
N VAL A 295 3.63 -17.50 14.01
CA VAL A 295 3.62 -16.48 12.94
C VAL A 295 2.32 -16.57 12.13
N LEU A 296 1.83 -17.80 11.86
CA LEU A 296 0.55 -18.02 11.15
C LEU A 296 -0.62 -17.54 12.00
N SER A 297 -0.68 -17.93 13.28
CA SER A 297 -1.72 -17.48 14.21
C SER A 297 -1.78 -15.95 14.33
N TYR A 298 -0.62 -15.28 14.35
CA TYR A 298 -0.54 -13.82 14.36
C TYR A 298 -0.93 -13.19 13.01
N ALA A 299 -0.62 -13.82 11.88
CA ALA A 299 -0.97 -13.33 10.54
C ALA A 299 -2.49 -13.30 10.27
N TRP A 300 -3.28 -14.12 10.96
CA TRP A 300 -4.75 -14.13 10.84
C TRP A 300 -5.47 -13.08 11.70
N GLN A 301 -4.74 -12.29 12.49
CA GLN A 301 -5.37 -11.30 13.39
C GLN A 301 -5.95 -10.11 12.64
N THR A 302 -7.09 -9.62 13.11
CA THR A 302 -7.84 -8.50 12.52
C THR A 302 -7.18 -7.15 12.84
N PHE A 303 -6.21 -6.74 12.03
CA PHE A 303 -5.52 -5.43 12.13
C PHE A 303 -6.42 -4.23 11.72
N TYR A 304 -7.62 -4.12 12.31
CA TYR A 304 -8.43 -2.89 12.36
C TYR A 304 -7.64 -1.74 12.98
N PRO A 305 -7.95 -0.47 12.63
CA PRO A 305 -7.26 0.71 13.15
C PRO A 305 -7.18 0.72 14.68
N ILE A 306 -6.08 1.30 15.19
CA ILE A 306 -5.64 1.23 16.60
C ILE A 306 -6.66 1.86 17.56
N GLU A 307 -7.54 2.71 17.06
CA GLU A 307 -8.41 3.61 17.82
C GLU A 307 -9.61 2.94 18.51
N VAL A 308 -9.89 1.65 18.24
CA VAL A 308 -11.13 0.98 18.71
C VAL A 308 -11.04 0.38 20.12
N ASP A 309 -9.88 -0.17 20.52
CA ASP A 309 -9.68 -0.76 21.86
C ASP A 309 -8.19 -0.77 22.26
N ALA A 310 -7.88 -0.12 23.40
CA ALA A 310 -6.53 -0.03 23.94
C ALA A 310 -6.02 -1.35 24.54
N ALA A 311 -6.88 -2.15 25.19
CA ALA A 311 -6.49 -3.44 25.75
C ALA A 311 -6.19 -4.45 24.64
N LEU A 312 -6.91 -4.36 23.52
CA LEU A 312 -6.64 -5.11 22.30
C LEU A 312 -5.26 -4.74 21.70
N ALA A 313 -4.92 -3.45 21.67
CA ALA A 313 -3.62 -2.98 21.22
C ALA A 313 -2.47 -3.48 22.13
N GLU A 314 -2.63 -3.43 23.45
CA GLU A 314 -1.67 -3.99 24.42
C GLU A 314 -1.47 -5.49 24.24
N ASN A 315 -2.55 -6.26 24.09
CA ASN A 315 -2.50 -7.71 23.84
C ASN A 315 -1.72 -8.05 22.55
N ARG A 316 -1.99 -7.32 21.46
CA ARG A 316 -1.29 -7.49 20.17
C ARG A 316 0.20 -7.14 20.26
N VAL A 317 0.58 -6.14 21.05
CA VAL A 317 1.98 -5.80 21.33
C VAL A 317 2.65 -6.90 22.16
N ALA A 318 1.96 -7.46 23.16
CA ALA A 318 2.46 -8.57 23.98
C ALA A 318 2.69 -9.85 23.16
N VAL A 319 1.77 -10.23 22.28
CA VAL A 319 1.93 -11.40 21.40
C VAL A 319 3.00 -11.17 20.33
N LYS A 320 3.08 -9.97 19.73
CA LYS A 320 4.18 -9.62 18.81
C LYS A 320 5.54 -9.66 19.50
N LYS A 321 5.63 -9.21 20.75
CA LYS A 321 6.84 -9.33 21.59
C LYS A 321 7.22 -10.80 21.83
N SER A 322 6.26 -11.63 22.23
CA SER A 322 6.49 -13.07 22.41
C SER A 322 6.96 -13.75 21.12
N LEU A 323 6.44 -13.33 19.96
CA LEU A 323 6.86 -13.82 18.65
C LEU A 323 8.30 -13.41 18.30
N LEU A 324 8.70 -12.17 18.59
CA LEU A 324 10.08 -11.68 18.44
C LEU A 324 11.05 -12.49 19.33
N GLU A 325 10.68 -12.72 20.59
CA GLU A 325 11.46 -13.52 21.55
C GLU A 325 11.56 -15.00 21.13
N HIS A 326 10.52 -15.54 20.49
CA HIS A 326 10.53 -16.91 19.95
C HIS A 326 11.39 -17.04 18.68
N LEU A 327 11.36 -16.05 17.78
CA LEU A 327 12.12 -16.05 16.52
C LEU A 327 13.61 -15.74 16.72
N GLY A 328 13.95 -14.84 17.66
CA GLY A 328 15.34 -14.43 17.92
C GLY A 328 16.03 -15.18 19.07
N GLY A 329 15.28 -15.93 19.88
CA GLY A 329 15.82 -16.47 21.12
C GLY A 329 16.17 -15.34 22.11
N ARG A 330 17.31 -15.45 22.80
CA ARG A 330 17.58 -14.59 23.97
C ARG A 330 17.95 -13.13 23.65
N ILE A 331 18.60 -12.85 22.52
CA ILE A 331 18.99 -11.51 22.04
C ILE A 331 19.09 -11.59 20.50
N PRO A 332 18.22 -10.90 19.73
CA PRO A 332 18.64 -9.60 19.18
C PRO A 332 17.54 -8.53 19.17
N GLU A 333 17.93 -7.28 19.47
CA GLU A 333 17.08 -6.07 19.36
C GLU A 333 16.63 -5.76 17.91
N ARG A 334 17.22 -6.44 16.91
CA ARG A 334 16.99 -6.24 15.48
C ARG A 334 16.96 -7.58 14.77
N LEU A 335 15.76 -8.09 14.51
CA LEU A 335 15.53 -9.26 13.67
C LEU A 335 15.28 -8.80 12.24
N THR A 336 16.20 -9.11 11.32
CA THR A 336 16.01 -8.86 9.89
C THR A 336 15.01 -9.84 9.29
N PHE A 337 14.41 -9.46 8.15
CA PHE A 337 13.53 -10.39 7.42
C PHE A 337 14.25 -11.67 7.02
N GLU A 338 15.53 -11.61 6.63
CA GLU A 338 16.29 -12.79 6.21
C GLU A 338 16.42 -13.81 7.34
N GLU A 339 16.74 -13.36 8.56
CA GLU A 339 16.85 -14.20 9.75
C GLU A 339 15.49 -14.83 10.13
N CYS A 340 14.40 -14.05 10.12
CA CYS A 340 13.07 -14.59 10.39
C CYS A 340 12.63 -15.62 9.33
N ASN A 341 12.84 -15.34 8.04
CA ASN A 341 12.51 -16.24 6.93
C ASN A 341 13.37 -17.51 6.91
N LYS A 342 14.65 -17.45 7.33
CA LYS A 342 15.56 -18.61 7.41
C LYS A 342 15.55 -19.30 8.79
N SER A 343 14.69 -18.90 9.72
CA SER A 343 14.60 -19.47 11.06
C SER A 343 14.13 -20.93 11.07
N ASN A 344 14.56 -21.70 12.09
CA ASN A 344 14.14 -23.09 12.27
C ASN A 344 12.62 -23.23 12.36
N LEU A 345 11.93 -22.34 13.07
CA LEU A 345 10.47 -22.34 13.20
C LEU A 345 9.79 -22.37 11.81
N MET A 346 10.17 -21.45 10.93
CA MET A 346 9.55 -21.33 9.61
C MET A 346 9.94 -22.50 8.69
N ASN A 347 11.18 -22.98 8.77
CA ASN A 347 11.66 -24.13 8.01
C ASN A 347 11.02 -25.47 8.45
N GLU A 348 10.73 -25.65 9.74
CA GLU A 348 10.10 -26.87 10.30
C GLU A 348 8.58 -26.92 10.14
N THR A 349 7.96 -25.81 9.73
CA THR A 349 6.51 -25.64 9.62
C THR A 349 6.12 -25.14 8.23
N LEU A 350 5.84 -23.85 8.06
CA LEU A 350 5.25 -23.26 6.84
C LEU A 350 6.06 -23.54 5.57
N TRP A 351 7.40 -23.43 5.60
CA TRP A 351 8.20 -23.69 4.40
C TRP A 351 8.33 -25.18 4.08
N SER A 352 7.97 -26.07 5.00
CA SER A 352 7.92 -27.52 4.80
C SER A 352 6.52 -28.06 4.45
N SER A 353 5.49 -27.21 4.43
CA SER A 353 4.14 -27.61 4.04
C SER A 353 4.03 -27.79 2.52
N GLU A 354 3.03 -28.56 2.07
CA GLU A 354 2.90 -28.97 0.66
C GLU A 354 2.73 -27.78 -0.31
N GLU A 355 2.25 -26.64 0.20
CA GLU A 355 2.09 -25.39 -0.55
C GLU A 355 3.42 -24.70 -0.87
N TRP A 356 4.51 -25.02 -0.18
CA TRP A 356 5.83 -24.35 -0.31
C TRP A 356 6.99 -25.32 -0.62
N LEU A 357 6.83 -26.60 -0.30
CA LEU A 357 7.88 -27.60 -0.42
C LEU A 357 8.15 -27.96 -1.89
N LEU A 358 9.32 -27.58 -2.42
CA LEU A 358 9.76 -27.91 -3.78
C LEU A 358 10.25 -29.36 -3.93
N HIS A 359 10.70 -29.98 -2.84
CA HIS A 359 11.32 -31.31 -2.84
C HIS A 359 10.97 -32.10 -1.57
N SER A 360 10.45 -33.32 -1.73
CA SER A 360 10.24 -34.26 -0.62
C SER A 360 11.30 -35.36 -0.61
N SER A 361 11.75 -35.74 0.58
CA SER A 361 12.49 -36.98 0.79
C SER A 361 11.50 -38.14 0.87
N ASP A 362 11.69 -39.19 0.08
CA ASP A 362 10.85 -40.38 0.09
C ASP A 362 11.24 -41.37 1.22
N ARG A 363 12.05 -40.92 2.20
CA ARG A 363 12.48 -41.71 3.36
C ARG A 363 11.46 -41.68 4.49
N SER A 364 11.02 -42.86 4.92
CA SER A 364 10.00 -43.05 5.95
C SER A 364 10.41 -42.56 7.35
N ASP A 365 9.66 -41.57 7.84
CA ASP A 365 9.32 -41.17 9.22
C ASP A 365 10.39 -40.97 10.31
N ALA A 366 11.49 -41.72 10.33
CA ALA A 366 12.38 -41.83 11.50
C ALA A 366 13.10 -40.53 11.91
N THR A 367 13.14 -39.52 11.03
CA THR A 367 13.77 -38.21 11.26
C THR A 367 12.86 -37.04 10.83
N LEU A 368 11.53 -37.21 10.93
CA LEU A 368 10.52 -36.32 10.33
C LEU A 368 10.78 -34.81 10.54
N ALA A 369 11.15 -34.37 11.75
CA ALA A 369 11.38 -32.95 12.06
C ALA A 369 12.65 -32.37 11.40
N GLU A 370 13.73 -33.15 11.35
CA GLU A 370 14.98 -32.75 10.69
C GLU A 370 14.77 -32.72 9.16
N ASN A 371 14.07 -33.73 8.62
CA ASN A 371 13.66 -33.78 7.22
C ASN A 371 12.76 -32.58 6.83
N ARG A 372 11.85 -32.14 7.72
CA ARG A 372 11.05 -30.92 7.50
C ARG A 372 11.95 -29.69 7.44
N ARG A 373 12.83 -29.48 8.44
CA ARG A 373 13.76 -28.32 8.48
C ARG A 373 14.62 -28.27 7.22
N GLU A 374 15.20 -29.39 6.81
CA GLU A 374 16.01 -29.49 5.60
C GLU A 374 15.18 -29.24 4.34
N GLY A 375 13.97 -29.80 4.23
CA GLY A 375 13.07 -29.58 3.09
C GLY A 375 12.63 -28.12 2.94
N GLY A 376 12.25 -27.46 4.04
CA GLY A 376 11.87 -26.04 4.06
C GLY A 376 13.04 -25.09 3.79
N ALA A 377 14.25 -25.43 4.27
CA ALA A 377 15.46 -24.68 3.97
C ALA A 377 15.95 -24.92 2.52
N ALA A 378 15.82 -26.14 2.01
CA ALA A 378 16.19 -26.50 0.64
C ALA A 378 15.27 -25.84 -0.38
N SER A 379 13.97 -25.69 -0.07
CA SER A 379 12.93 -25.06 -0.91
C SER A 379 13.04 -23.52 -0.95
N LEU A 380 14.26 -23.02 -1.14
CA LEU A 380 14.61 -21.63 -1.38
C LEU A 380 15.62 -21.60 -2.54
N ILE A 381 15.21 -21.03 -3.67
CA ILE A 381 16.06 -20.94 -4.87
C ILE A 381 17.00 -19.74 -4.72
N GLU A 382 18.31 -19.96 -4.67
CA GLU A 382 19.32 -18.89 -4.56
C GLU A 382 19.71 -18.36 -5.96
N TYR A 383 19.27 -17.15 -6.31
CA TYR A 383 19.51 -16.49 -7.60
C TYR A 383 20.52 -15.34 -7.43
N ASN A 384 21.80 -15.66 -7.59
CA ASN A 384 22.90 -14.75 -7.31
C ASN A 384 23.52 -14.13 -8.57
N CYS A 385 23.07 -12.94 -8.96
CA CYS A 385 23.63 -12.21 -10.12
C CYS A 385 25.05 -11.64 -9.87
N LEU A 386 25.58 -11.67 -8.64
CA LEU A 386 26.99 -11.34 -8.37
C LEU A 386 27.93 -12.51 -8.72
N GLN A 387 27.44 -13.75 -8.60
CA GLN A 387 28.18 -14.96 -8.98
C GLN A 387 27.95 -15.30 -10.46
N ASN A 388 26.71 -15.18 -10.94
CA ASN A 388 26.30 -15.54 -12.30
C ASN A 388 25.62 -14.35 -13.02
N PRO A 389 26.35 -13.27 -13.37
CA PRO A 389 25.76 -12.08 -14.00
C PRO A 389 25.17 -12.32 -15.39
N GLY A 390 25.43 -13.48 -16.01
CA GLY A 390 24.79 -13.91 -17.26
C GLY A 390 23.43 -14.60 -17.11
N TRP A 391 23.11 -15.14 -15.93
CA TRP A 391 21.89 -15.95 -15.72
C TRP A 391 20.63 -15.09 -15.65
N GLN A 392 19.60 -15.48 -16.37
CA GLN A 392 18.22 -15.06 -16.15
C GLN A 392 17.61 -15.81 -14.96
N LEU A 393 16.39 -15.45 -14.56
CA LEU A 393 15.68 -16.16 -13.50
C LEU A 393 15.46 -17.65 -13.84
N GLN A 394 15.15 -17.95 -15.11
CA GLN A 394 14.97 -19.33 -15.58
C GLN A 394 16.24 -20.17 -15.41
N ASP A 395 17.41 -19.63 -15.77
CA ASP A 395 18.69 -20.35 -15.64
C ASP A 395 18.97 -20.76 -14.19
N ALA A 396 18.62 -19.90 -13.22
CA ALA A 396 18.76 -20.19 -11.80
C ALA A 396 17.79 -21.28 -11.32
N VAL A 397 16.54 -21.28 -11.82
CA VAL A 397 15.53 -22.31 -11.51
C VAL A 397 15.92 -23.67 -12.12
N ASP A 398 16.37 -23.69 -13.38
CA ASP A 398 16.82 -24.89 -14.08
C ASP A 398 18.10 -25.46 -13.44
N HIS A 399 19.05 -24.59 -13.05
CA HIS A 399 20.24 -25.00 -12.30
C HIS A 399 19.88 -25.58 -10.93
N TYR A 400 18.99 -24.95 -10.18
CA TYR A 400 18.50 -25.43 -8.89
C TYR A 400 17.85 -26.81 -9.02
N CYS A 401 16.93 -26.99 -9.97
CA CYS A 401 16.27 -28.27 -10.24
C CYS A 401 17.27 -29.37 -10.63
N THR A 402 18.21 -29.08 -11.54
CA THR A 402 19.16 -30.07 -12.07
C THR A 402 20.36 -30.36 -11.15
N SER A 403 20.59 -29.54 -10.12
CA SER A 403 21.57 -29.81 -9.05
C SER A 403 20.95 -30.63 -7.92
N ARG A 404 19.82 -30.19 -7.34
CA ARG A 404 19.13 -30.90 -6.24
C ARG A 404 18.73 -32.33 -6.62
N GLN A 405 18.22 -32.54 -7.84
CA GLN A 405 17.86 -33.89 -8.31
C GLN A 405 19.06 -34.87 -8.35
N LYS A 406 20.30 -34.37 -8.41
CA LYS A 406 21.53 -35.21 -8.47
C LYS A 406 22.16 -35.48 -7.11
N GLN A 407 21.93 -34.63 -6.11
CA GLN A 407 22.61 -34.72 -4.81
C GLN A 407 21.84 -35.60 -3.83
N ASP A 408 20.53 -35.38 -3.71
CA ASP A 408 19.82 -35.69 -2.46
C ASP A 408 18.78 -36.82 -2.58
N ASN A 409 18.60 -37.42 -3.78
CA ASN A 409 17.52 -38.37 -4.12
C ASN A 409 16.10 -37.86 -3.77
N LEU A 410 15.89 -36.55 -3.78
CA LEU A 410 14.60 -35.94 -3.45
C LEU A 410 13.65 -35.95 -4.65
N SER A 411 12.46 -36.49 -4.47
CA SER A 411 11.36 -36.33 -5.42
C SER A 411 10.90 -34.87 -5.44
N ARG A 412 10.91 -34.25 -6.63
CA ARG A 412 10.35 -32.89 -6.81
C ARG A 412 8.84 -32.91 -6.51
N ARG A 413 8.33 -31.80 -6.00
CA ARG A 413 6.91 -31.50 -5.87
C ARG A 413 6.56 -30.28 -6.73
N ASP A 414 5.26 -30.10 -6.94
CA ASP A 414 4.68 -29.01 -7.72
C ASP A 414 3.93 -28.06 -6.75
N PRO A 415 4.63 -27.22 -5.96
CA PRO A 415 4.05 -26.44 -4.86
C PRO A 415 3.19 -25.27 -5.34
N VAL A 416 2.32 -24.75 -4.48
CA VAL A 416 1.50 -23.56 -4.80
C VAL A 416 2.36 -22.28 -4.85
N PHE A 417 3.41 -22.20 -4.04
CA PHE A 417 4.32 -21.07 -3.98
C PHE A 417 5.78 -21.48 -4.15
N VAL A 418 6.59 -20.58 -4.70
CA VAL A 418 8.05 -20.72 -4.79
C VAL A 418 8.72 -19.47 -4.24
N ARG A 419 9.77 -19.67 -3.43
CA ARG A 419 10.62 -18.59 -2.90
C ARG A 419 11.95 -18.56 -3.64
N VAL A 420 12.33 -17.38 -4.11
CA VAL A 420 13.63 -17.11 -4.73
C VAL A 420 14.32 -16.02 -3.91
N HIS A 421 15.54 -16.30 -3.43
CA HIS A 421 16.41 -15.30 -2.82
C HIS A 421 17.28 -14.67 -3.91
N TYR A 422 17.00 -13.42 -4.25
CA TYR A 422 17.63 -12.70 -5.34
C TYR A 422 18.69 -11.73 -4.81
N HIS A 423 19.94 -11.94 -5.20
CA HIS A 423 21.04 -10.99 -4.96
C HIS A 423 21.28 -10.16 -6.23
N ALA A 424 20.88 -8.88 -6.19
CA ALA A 424 20.99 -7.99 -7.34
C ALA A 424 22.44 -7.54 -7.58
N HIS A 425 22.85 -7.55 -8.85
CA HIS A 425 24.17 -7.03 -9.25
C HIS A 425 24.19 -5.50 -9.22
N THR A 426 25.16 -4.91 -8.51
CA THR A 426 25.26 -3.45 -8.25
C THR A 426 25.27 -2.59 -9.51
N LEU A 427 25.96 -3.04 -10.57
CA LEU A 427 26.13 -2.29 -11.81
C LEU A 427 25.15 -2.70 -12.91
N GLN A 428 24.40 -3.80 -12.71
CA GLN A 428 23.56 -4.43 -13.73
C GLN A 428 22.34 -5.10 -13.08
N PRO A 429 21.37 -4.33 -12.55
CA PRO A 429 20.07 -4.88 -12.17
C PRO A 429 19.47 -5.69 -13.33
N ARG A 430 18.84 -6.82 -12.99
CA ARG A 430 17.78 -7.37 -13.83
C ARG A 430 16.63 -6.36 -13.91
N SER A 431 15.98 -6.28 -15.07
CA SER A 431 14.75 -5.51 -15.22
C SER A 431 13.66 -6.12 -14.33
N PHE A 432 12.59 -5.36 -14.03
CA PHE A 432 11.44 -5.94 -13.34
C PHE A 432 10.82 -7.09 -14.16
N LEU A 433 10.74 -6.93 -15.49
CA LEU A 433 10.16 -7.92 -16.40
C LEU A 433 10.90 -9.27 -16.36
N ASP A 434 12.24 -9.25 -16.28
CA ASP A 434 13.09 -10.45 -16.16
C ASP A 434 12.82 -11.25 -14.86
N LEU A 435 12.04 -10.70 -13.94
CA LEU A 435 11.72 -11.26 -12.63
C LEU A 435 10.21 -11.56 -12.46
N VAL A 436 9.34 -11.18 -13.40
CA VAL A 436 7.87 -11.31 -13.26
C VAL A 436 7.40 -12.77 -13.22
N SER A 437 8.06 -13.67 -13.95
CA SER A 437 7.63 -15.06 -14.07
C SER A 437 8.74 -16.01 -14.52
N PHE A 438 8.56 -17.30 -14.25
CA PHE A 438 9.42 -18.39 -14.75
C PHE A 438 8.61 -19.69 -14.94
N GLU A 439 9.20 -20.67 -15.60
CA GLU A 439 8.62 -22.01 -15.80
C GLU A 439 9.30 -23.05 -14.89
N LEU A 440 8.52 -23.80 -14.11
CA LEU A 440 9.01 -24.97 -13.36
C LEU A 440 8.60 -26.24 -14.13
N PRO A 441 9.51 -27.17 -14.46
CA PRO A 441 9.12 -28.43 -15.09
C PRO A 441 8.32 -29.31 -14.11
N LEU A 442 7.25 -29.97 -14.56
CA LEU A 442 6.43 -30.84 -13.69
C LEU A 442 7.26 -31.94 -13.00
N ALA A 443 6.95 -32.25 -11.74
CA ALA A 443 7.57 -33.36 -11.00
C ALA A 443 7.48 -34.70 -11.75
N ASP A 444 6.29 -35.03 -12.26
CA ASP A 444 5.99 -36.35 -12.81
C ASP A 444 6.46 -36.48 -14.28
N GLY A 445 7.77 -36.74 -14.46
CA GLY A 445 8.49 -36.77 -15.75
C GLY A 445 8.10 -37.87 -16.75
N LYS A 446 6.83 -38.29 -16.79
CA LYS A 446 6.28 -39.36 -17.65
C LYS A 446 6.13 -38.92 -19.12
N ARG A 447 7.26 -38.61 -19.76
CA ARG A 447 7.51 -38.58 -21.23
C ARG A 447 6.66 -37.67 -22.11
N SER A 448 5.66 -36.94 -21.61
CA SER A 448 5.11 -35.78 -22.32
C SER A 448 6.23 -34.74 -22.52
N ARG A 449 6.45 -34.30 -23.77
CA ARG A 449 7.44 -33.25 -24.05
C ARG A 449 6.84 -31.89 -23.70
N ARG A 450 7.49 -31.14 -22.81
CA ARG A 450 7.20 -29.72 -22.46
C ARG A 450 5.89 -29.49 -21.69
N SER A 451 5.72 -30.18 -20.57
CA SER A 451 4.71 -29.79 -19.56
C SER A 451 5.41 -29.06 -18.40
N PHE A 452 5.15 -27.76 -18.30
CA PHE A 452 5.70 -26.85 -17.29
C PHE A 452 4.57 -26.15 -16.54
N LEU A 453 4.88 -25.66 -15.34
CA LEU A 453 4.03 -24.81 -14.52
C LEU A 453 4.58 -23.38 -14.56
N VAL A 454 3.74 -22.41 -14.91
CA VAL A 454 4.14 -21.00 -14.96
C VAL A 454 3.95 -20.38 -13.57
N TYR A 455 5.02 -19.90 -12.96
CA TYR A 455 4.99 -19.19 -11.68
C TYR A 455 5.04 -17.68 -11.91
N SER A 456 4.24 -16.94 -11.16
CA SER A 456 4.06 -15.48 -11.30
C SER A 456 4.38 -14.76 -9.99
N LEU A 457 5.16 -13.68 -10.09
CA LEU A 457 5.61 -12.89 -8.94
C LEU A 457 4.42 -12.23 -8.23
N THR A 458 4.31 -12.48 -6.92
CA THR A 458 3.20 -12.00 -6.07
C THR A 458 3.68 -11.19 -4.87
N THR A 459 4.90 -11.42 -4.37
CA THR A 459 5.49 -10.61 -3.28
C THR A 459 6.97 -10.35 -3.50
N ILE A 460 7.43 -9.17 -3.12
CA ILE A 460 8.85 -8.80 -3.04
C ILE A 460 9.13 -8.25 -1.65
N VAL A 461 10.11 -8.83 -0.95
CA VAL A 461 10.65 -8.27 0.29
C VAL A 461 12.08 -7.82 0.04
N LYS A 462 12.28 -6.50 0.02
CA LYS A 462 13.59 -5.86 -0.03
C LYS A 462 14.23 -5.97 1.35
N MET A 463 15.26 -6.80 1.47
CA MET A 463 15.89 -7.11 2.73
C MET A 463 16.81 -5.97 3.18
N ARG A 464 16.89 -5.76 4.49
CA ARG A 464 17.79 -4.77 5.07
C ARG A 464 19.27 -5.14 4.85
N ARG A 465 20.08 -4.15 4.48
CA ARG A 465 21.56 -4.19 4.55
C ARG A 465 22.05 -3.03 5.43
N LYS A 466 23.35 -2.99 5.78
CA LYS A 466 23.95 -1.99 6.70
C LYS A 466 23.58 -0.51 6.44
N ILE A 467 23.30 -0.15 5.17
CA ILE A 467 22.94 1.21 4.74
C ILE A 467 21.42 1.45 4.78
N ILE A 468 20.61 0.40 4.63
CA ILE A 468 19.14 0.47 4.76
C ILE A 468 18.77 0.38 6.25
N HIS A 469 17.71 1.06 6.66
CA HIS A 469 17.28 1.10 8.07
C HIS A 469 16.13 0.16 8.42
N ARG A 470 15.41 -0.43 7.46
CA ARG A 470 14.28 -1.37 7.66
C ARG A 470 14.14 -2.34 6.48
N ASP A 471 13.55 -3.51 6.71
CA ASP A 471 13.03 -4.36 5.62
C ASP A 471 11.75 -3.73 5.03
N GLU A 472 11.50 -3.93 3.73
CA GLU A 472 10.34 -3.36 3.03
C GLU A 472 9.65 -4.39 2.12
N LEU A 473 8.33 -4.58 2.29
CA LEU A 473 7.53 -5.53 1.53
C LEU A 473 6.61 -4.83 0.51
N ARG A 474 6.45 -5.43 -0.67
CA ARG A 474 5.49 -5.04 -1.72
C ARG A 474 4.75 -6.27 -2.25
N THR A 475 3.43 -6.13 -2.42
CA THR A 475 2.54 -7.15 -2.96
C THR A 475 2.08 -6.78 -4.37
N TYR A 476 1.91 -7.81 -5.20
CA TYR A 476 1.45 -7.74 -6.58
C TYR A 476 0.26 -8.69 -6.74
N ASP A 477 -0.67 -8.32 -7.61
CA ASP A 477 -1.87 -9.11 -7.88
C ASP A 477 -1.60 -10.22 -8.92
N GLN A 478 -2.67 -10.91 -9.34
CA GLN A 478 -2.57 -11.93 -10.38
C GLN A 478 -2.30 -11.36 -11.79
N THR A 479 -2.32 -10.04 -12.01
CA THR A 479 -1.91 -9.40 -13.29
C THR A 479 -0.45 -8.94 -13.29
N GLY A 480 0.12 -8.66 -12.12
CA GLY A 480 1.45 -8.08 -11.94
C GLY A 480 1.43 -6.59 -11.57
N CYS A 481 0.24 -6.02 -11.36
CA CYS A 481 0.06 -4.68 -10.81
C CYS A 481 0.38 -4.67 -9.31
N PRO A 482 1.04 -3.63 -8.77
CA PRO A 482 1.17 -3.45 -7.33
C PRO A 482 -0.22 -3.32 -6.70
N VAL A 483 -0.54 -4.17 -5.72
CA VAL A 483 -1.84 -4.19 -5.04
C VAL A 483 -2.13 -2.85 -4.36
N ARG A 484 -1.08 -2.24 -3.78
CA ARG A 484 -1.19 -1.03 -2.97
C ARG A 484 -0.50 0.16 -3.65
N ARG A 485 -1.29 1.14 -4.09
CA ARG A 485 -0.83 2.32 -4.86
C ARG A 485 -0.19 3.42 -3.97
N ASP A 486 -0.30 3.33 -2.63
CA ASP A 486 -0.08 4.39 -1.64
C ASP A 486 1.28 5.13 -1.68
N ASN A 487 2.33 4.55 -2.25
CA ASN A 487 3.56 5.30 -2.55
C ASN A 487 4.35 4.70 -3.72
N PRO A 488 4.13 5.14 -4.97
CA PRO A 488 4.77 4.56 -6.15
C PRO A 488 6.23 4.98 -6.33
N GLN A 489 6.78 5.85 -5.47
CA GLN A 489 8.07 6.54 -5.70
C GLN A 489 9.25 6.05 -4.83
N THR A 490 9.04 5.28 -3.75
CA THR A 490 10.11 5.07 -2.74
C THR A 490 11.22 4.08 -3.12
N TRP A 491 10.93 3.09 -3.98
CA TRP A 491 11.94 2.20 -4.57
C TRP A 491 11.38 1.38 -5.73
N ARG A 492 12.28 0.74 -6.47
CA ARG A 492 12.07 -0.32 -7.48
C ARG A 492 13.07 -1.46 -7.23
N VAL A 493 12.83 -2.62 -7.84
CA VAL A 493 13.78 -3.76 -7.77
C VAL A 493 15.11 -3.43 -8.48
N THR A 494 15.07 -2.46 -9.39
CA THR A 494 16.22 -1.94 -10.14
C THR A 494 17.13 -1.01 -9.32
N ASP A 495 16.72 -0.57 -8.13
CA ASP A 495 17.41 0.52 -7.40
C ASP A 495 18.63 -0.03 -6.64
N THR A 496 19.71 -0.18 -7.38
CA THR A 496 20.74 -1.21 -7.13
C THR A 496 21.91 -0.74 -6.28
N GLY A 497 21.63 -0.41 -5.02
CA GLY A 497 22.65 -0.40 -3.96
C GLY A 497 23.19 -1.80 -3.60
N GLY A 498 23.17 -2.76 -4.53
CA GLY A 498 23.58 -4.17 -4.32
C GLY A 498 22.75 -4.86 -3.24
N MET A 499 21.43 -4.88 -3.39
CA MET A 499 20.50 -5.35 -2.35
C MET A 499 20.17 -6.85 -2.48
N SER A 500 19.76 -7.46 -1.37
CA SER A 500 19.11 -8.78 -1.36
C SER A 500 17.59 -8.58 -1.36
N TYR A 501 16.88 -9.47 -2.04
CA TYR A 501 15.41 -9.51 -2.05
C TYR A 501 14.93 -10.95 -1.85
N LEU A 502 13.83 -11.15 -1.13
CA LEU A 502 13.02 -12.37 -1.31
C LEU A 502 11.95 -12.06 -2.36
N LEU A 503 11.88 -12.90 -3.39
CA LEU A 503 10.82 -12.90 -4.39
C LEU A 503 9.95 -14.12 -4.10
N ALA A 504 8.66 -13.92 -3.86
CA ALA A 504 7.69 -14.99 -3.70
C ALA A 504 6.77 -15.02 -4.92
N TYR A 505 6.65 -16.21 -5.50
CA TYR A 505 5.84 -16.49 -6.67
C TYR A 505 4.69 -17.42 -6.30
N VAL A 506 3.55 -17.24 -6.95
CA VAL A 506 2.41 -18.15 -6.89
C VAL A 506 2.28 -18.90 -8.22
N LEU A 507 1.80 -20.14 -8.17
CA LEU A 507 1.41 -20.90 -9.35
C LEU A 507 0.34 -20.10 -10.14
N GLY A 508 0.70 -19.68 -11.35
CA GLY A 508 -0.07 -18.73 -12.14
C GLY A 508 -1.10 -19.41 -13.02
N VAL A 509 -2.29 -18.80 -13.10
CA VAL A 509 -3.28 -19.05 -14.17
C VAL A 509 -2.98 -18.17 -15.41
N ARG A 510 -1.84 -17.46 -15.43
CA ARG A 510 -1.47 -16.53 -16.51
C ARG A 510 -1.14 -17.26 -17.80
N ASP A 511 -1.81 -16.87 -18.88
CA ASP A 511 -1.27 -16.99 -20.22
C ASP A 511 -0.10 -16.00 -20.39
N PRO A 512 1.13 -16.46 -20.71
CA PRO A 512 2.28 -15.58 -20.95
C PRO A 512 2.03 -14.51 -22.03
N ALA A 513 1.09 -14.72 -22.96
CA ALA A 513 0.73 -13.72 -23.96
C ALA A 513 0.19 -12.41 -23.34
N GLN A 514 -0.50 -12.47 -22.20
CA GLN A 514 -1.10 -11.28 -21.56
C GLN A 514 -0.06 -10.35 -20.92
N VAL A 515 1.07 -10.89 -20.44
CA VAL A 515 2.16 -10.11 -19.84
C VAL A 515 2.76 -9.12 -20.85
N ASN A 516 2.82 -9.51 -22.13
CA ASN A 516 3.31 -8.66 -23.22
C ASN A 516 2.39 -7.47 -23.55
N HIS A 517 1.11 -7.51 -23.16
CA HIS A 517 0.20 -6.38 -23.32
C HIS A 517 0.41 -5.33 -22.22
N ILE A 518 0.42 -5.73 -20.95
CA ILE A 518 0.63 -4.83 -19.80
C ILE A 518 1.98 -4.08 -19.94
N SER A 519 2.99 -4.72 -20.49
CA SER A 519 4.31 -4.12 -20.76
C SER A 519 4.30 -2.95 -21.78
N ARG A 520 3.19 -2.66 -22.47
CA ARG A 520 3.08 -1.50 -23.38
C ARG A 520 2.45 -0.26 -22.73
N ASP A 521 1.59 -0.46 -21.73
CA ASP A 521 0.83 0.64 -21.11
C ASP A 521 1.56 1.24 -19.89
N VAL A 522 2.56 0.54 -19.34
CA VAL A 522 3.49 1.09 -18.32
C VAL A 522 4.53 2.00 -19.00
N ASN A 523 4.11 3.21 -19.37
CA ASN A 523 4.98 4.21 -20.00
C ASN A 523 6.14 4.64 -19.06
N PRO A 524 7.42 4.49 -19.46
CA PRO A 524 8.57 4.90 -18.64
C PRO A 524 8.81 6.42 -18.57
N GLU A 525 8.30 7.22 -19.52
CA GLU A 525 8.51 8.68 -19.57
C GLU A 525 7.20 9.42 -19.91
N CYS A 526 6.64 10.18 -18.95
CA CYS A 526 5.35 10.86 -19.15
C CYS A 526 5.35 12.36 -18.77
N PRO A 527 6.07 13.22 -19.51
CA PRO A 527 5.99 14.68 -19.38
C PRO A 527 4.79 15.24 -20.17
N VAL A 528 3.56 15.00 -19.70
CA VAL A 528 2.35 15.46 -20.40
C VAL A 528 2.21 16.98 -20.34
N LYS A 529 2.46 17.66 -21.46
CA LYS A 529 2.04 19.06 -21.64
C LYS A 529 0.52 19.13 -21.73
N TYR A 530 -0.09 19.97 -20.90
CA TYR A 530 -1.52 20.29 -20.99
C TYR A 530 -1.86 20.85 -22.39
N GLN A 531 -2.79 20.22 -23.09
CA GLN A 531 -3.55 20.87 -24.16
C GLN A 531 -4.89 21.32 -23.59
N LEU A 532 -5.13 22.63 -23.62
CA LEU A 532 -6.43 23.21 -23.27
C LEU A 532 -7.43 22.90 -24.41
N VAL A 533 -8.60 22.39 -24.04
CA VAL A 533 -9.73 22.25 -24.96
C VAL A 533 -10.33 23.65 -25.21
N PRO A 534 -10.73 24.01 -26.45
CA PRO A 534 -11.25 25.34 -26.76
C PRO A 534 -12.50 25.74 -25.97
N GLU A 535 -12.68 27.05 -25.83
CA GLU A 535 -13.82 27.65 -25.14
C GLU A 535 -15.14 27.38 -25.87
N TYR A 536 -16.19 27.06 -25.10
CA TYR A 536 -17.57 27.07 -25.60
C TYR A 536 -18.14 28.48 -25.46
N GLU A 537 -18.26 29.22 -26.57
CA GLU A 537 -19.07 30.43 -26.60
C GLU A 537 -20.54 30.10 -26.29
N TYR A 538 -21.12 30.78 -25.30
CA TYR A 538 -22.57 30.76 -25.11
C TYR A 538 -23.25 31.65 -26.17
N PRO A 539 -24.39 31.23 -26.75
CA PRO A 539 -25.10 32.02 -27.75
C PRO A 539 -25.63 33.34 -27.15
N LYS A 540 -25.31 34.45 -27.81
CA LYS A 540 -25.86 35.78 -27.49
C LYS A 540 -27.36 35.79 -27.75
N GLN A 541 -28.16 35.69 -26.69
CA GLN A 541 -29.60 35.98 -26.78
C GLN A 541 -29.84 37.50 -26.89
N ALA A 542 -30.94 37.87 -27.54
CA ALA A 542 -31.18 39.23 -28.03
C ALA A 542 -31.36 40.27 -26.91
N LYS A 543 -30.91 41.50 -27.20
CA LYS A 543 -31.30 42.71 -26.46
C LYS A 543 -32.29 43.52 -27.30
N ASP A 544 -33.56 43.16 -27.21
CA ASP A 544 -34.68 43.99 -27.67
C ASP A 544 -35.74 44.08 -26.55
N HIS A 545 -35.45 44.89 -25.54
CA HIS A 545 -36.46 45.43 -24.63
C HIS A 545 -36.10 46.85 -24.22
N ASP A 546 -37.07 47.74 -24.39
CA ASP A 546 -36.99 49.19 -24.23
C ASP A 546 -37.06 49.60 -22.74
N PRO A 547 -36.04 50.28 -22.18
CA PRO A 547 -36.02 50.74 -20.80
C PRO A 547 -36.45 52.21 -20.72
N ASN A 548 -37.72 52.50 -20.97
CA ASN A 548 -38.31 53.83 -20.81
C ASN A 548 -39.59 53.77 -19.95
N ILE A 549 -39.95 54.93 -19.37
CA ILE A 549 -41.11 55.19 -18.48
C ILE A 549 -40.83 54.98 -16.96
N TYR A 550 -41.12 56.05 -16.21
CA TYR A 550 -41.06 56.25 -14.74
C TYR A 550 -39.70 56.28 -14.01
N ALA A 551 -39.13 57.49 -13.96
CA ALA A 551 -38.62 58.07 -12.71
C ALA A 551 -39.12 59.53 -12.62
N PRO A 552 -39.71 59.98 -11.49
CA PRO A 552 -40.11 61.37 -11.27
C PRO A 552 -39.00 62.20 -10.62
N ASP A 553 -39.16 63.53 -10.65
CA ASP A 553 -38.14 64.53 -10.29
C ASP A 553 -37.81 64.62 -8.79
N CYS A 554 -36.58 65.05 -8.51
CA CYS A 554 -36.24 65.87 -7.34
C CYS A 554 -34.96 66.67 -7.60
N GLU A 555 -35.10 67.98 -7.82
CA GLU A 555 -33.97 68.90 -7.82
C GLU A 555 -33.48 69.19 -6.39
N SER A 556 -32.17 69.37 -6.22
CA SER A 556 -31.57 70.65 -5.75
C SER A 556 -30.15 70.46 -5.17
N SER A 557 -29.32 71.51 -5.34
CA SER A 557 -28.32 72.07 -4.41
C SER A 557 -27.34 71.15 -3.62
N GLN A 558 -26.08 71.51 -3.39
CA GLN A 558 -25.44 72.84 -3.50
C GLN A 558 -23.92 72.73 -3.74
N GLN A 559 -23.28 73.88 -3.98
CA GLN A 559 -21.84 74.00 -4.25
C GLN A 559 -20.99 73.91 -2.97
N PHE A 560 -19.74 73.48 -3.10
CA PHE A 560 -18.60 74.12 -2.40
C PHE A 560 -17.33 74.04 -3.26
N GLN A 561 -16.39 74.97 -3.05
CA GLN A 561 -15.23 75.22 -3.93
C GLN A 561 -14.01 75.67 -3.10
N THR A 562 -12.81 75.67 -3.73
CA THR A 562 -11.48 76.06 -3.18
C THR A 562 -10.86 75.07 -2.18
N GLY A 563 -9.53 74.92 -2.04
CA GLY A 563 -8.38 75.53 -2.75
C GLY A 563 -7.18 74.53 -2.79
N LEU A 564 -6.31 74.53 -3.81
CA LEU A 564 -5.16 75.42 -4.07
C LEU A 564 -3.91 75.19 -3.20
N THR A 565 -2.91 74.50 -3.78
CA THR A 565 -1.43 74.69 -3.78
C THR A 565 -0.78 73.38 -4.24
N ASP A 566 0.24 73.21 -5.09
CA ASP A 566 1.28 74.00 -5.80
C ASP A 566 2.67 73.41 -5.49
N SER A 567 3.19 72.60 -6.42
CA SER A 567 4.61 72.29 -6.70
C SER A 567 4.63 71.13 -7.73
N ASN A 568 4.82 71.36 -9.04
CA ASN A 568 6.11 71.61 -9.69
C ASN A 568 7.26 70.72 -9.17
N ASP A 569 7.68 69.73 -9.96
CA ASP A 569 8.86 69.96 -10.82
C ASP A 569 8.88 69.09 -12.11
N ARG A 570 9.89 69.35 -12.94
CA ARG A 570 9.95 69.23 -14.40
C ARG A 570 10.21 67.85 -15.05
N GLU A 571 9.40 67.59 -16.08
CA GLU A 571 9.75 67.25 -17.49
C GLU A 571 10.55 65.96 -17.85
N PRO A 572 10.48 65.52 -19.13
CA PRO A 572 10.73 64.12 -19.50
C PRO A 572 11.94 63.89 -20.42
N PHE A 573 12.28 62.61 -20.63
CA PHE A 573 13.03 62.14 -21.81
C PHE A 573 12.15 61.28 -22.72
N ARG A 574 12.25 61.49 -24.04
CA ARG A 574 11.47 60.78 -25.05
C ARG A 574 12.29 60.66 -26.34
N ARG A 575 12.12 59.52 -27.05
CA ARG A 575 12.78 59.16 -28.32
C ARG A 575 14.29 58.80 -28.18
N GLU A 576 14.94 58.15 -29.14
CA GLU A 576 14.51 57.78 -30.51
C GLU A 576 15.01 56.40 -30.97
N CYS A 577 14.42 55.86 -32.03
CA CYS A 577 14.72 54.51 -32.54
C CYS A 577 15.97 54.48 -33.43
N ARG A 578 16.73 53.37 -33.41
CA ARG A 578 17.46 52.92 -34.61
C ARG A 578 17.74 51.41 -34.60
N ALA A 579 17.54 50.78 -35.76
CA ALA A 579 17.83 49.37 -35.99
C ALA A 579 19.20 49.19 -36.66
N LYS A 580 19.79 47.99 -36.53
CA LYS A 580 20.75 47.44 -37.51
C LYS A 580 20.88 45.92 -37.36
N ALA A 581 20.82 45.22 -38.50
CA ALA A 581 21.36 43.87 -38.65
C ALA A 581 22.66 43.93 -39.49
N PRO A 582 23.55 42.96 -39.32
CA PRO A 582 24.04 42.13 -40.44
C PRO A 582 23.82 40.64 -40.10
N SER A 583 23.28 39.76 -40.96
CA SER A 583 23.77 39.27 -42.27
C SER A 583 25.00 38.35 -42.19
N SER A 584 24.72 37.03 -42.23
CA SER A 584 25.43 35.95 -42.96
C SER A 584 26.97 35.93 -43.04
N GLY A 585 27.60 34.78 -42.72
CA GLY A 585 28.94 34.50 -43.23
C GLY A 585 29.78 33.40 -42.57
N TYR A 586 29.28 32.18 -42.40
CA TYR A 586 29.89 30.92 -42.88
C TYR A 586 29.00 29.71 -42.56
#